data_AF-A0A4R0KDD2-F1
#
_entry.id   AF-A0A4R0KDD2-F1
#
_cell.length_a   1.000
_cell.length_b   1.000
_cell.length_c   1.000
_cell.angle_alpha   90.00
_cell.angle_beta   90.00
_cell.angle_gamma   90.00
#
_symmetry.space_group_name_H-M   'P 1'
#
loop_
_entity.id
_entity.type
_entity.pdbx_description
1 polymer ?
#
loop_
_entity_poly.entity_id
_entity_poly.type
_entity_poly.pdbx_seq_one_letter_code
_entity_poly.pdbx_strand_id
1 'polypeptide(L)'
;MNQHHVSRRFPATDLPTWLMLVLVALAVPRTVLEDLGIVEPEGSLFYYFLALVPFAVWLVVAVVRRSRRPFLDFLMVGVLYALSLVLVHQVLWNVGPSLGHNPPAGAVAFADNFSAGWQDLALRGYTTGIALMIGVGSGLVVGIVALGANAWKSKRRSRVNAA
;
A
#
# COMPACT_ATOMS: atom_id res chain seq x y z
N MET A 1 -1.29 33.11 15.67
CA MET A 1 -1.65 32.75 14.28
C MET A 1 -2.45 31.46 14.32
N ASN A 2 -3.72 31.54 13.92
CA ASN A 2 -4.72 30.47 13.92
C ASN A 2 -4.29 29.33 13.01
N GLN A 3 -4.42 28.07 13.45
CA GLN A 3 -4.88 26.96 12.61
C GLN A 3 -5.53 25.88 13.49
N HIS A 4 -6.83 26.02 13.71
CA HIS A 4 -7.70 24.88 14.00
C HIS A 4 -7.75 23.98 12.75
N HIS A 5 -6.67 23.24 12.46
CA HIS A 5 -6.81 22.05 11.61
C HIS A 5 -7.53 21.01 12.45
N VAL A 6 -8.86 21.11 12.49
CA VAL A 6 -9.71 19.96 12.80
C VAL A 6 -9.35 18.93 11.74
N SER A 7 -8.42 18.05 12.09
CA SER A 7 -7.96 17.00 11.18
C SER A 7 -9.17 16.11 10.93
N ARG A 8 -9.86 16.34 9.81
CA ARG A 8 -10.99 15.52 9.41
C ARG A 8 -10.49 14.08 9.39
N ARG A 9 -11.27 13.18 9.99
CA ARG A 9 -10.99 11.75 9.89
C ARG A 9 -11.25 11.31 8.46
N PHE A 10 -10.45 10.38 7.97
CA PHE A 10 -10.71 9.80 6.67
C PHE A 10 -11.99 8.95 6.75
N PRO A 11 -12.90 9.00 5.76
CA PRO A 11 -14.17 8.28 5.79
C PRO A 11 -14.02 6.82 6.21
N ALA A 12 -14.95 6.33 7.03
CA ALA A 12 -14.97 4.99 7.62
C ALA A 12 -13.84 4.62 8.59
N THR A 13 -12.79 5.44 8.73
CA THR A 13 -11.62 5.19 9.60
C THR A 13 -11.56 6.14 10.79
N ASP A 14 -10.71 5.84 11.76
CA ASP A 14 -10.34 6.77 12.83
C ASP A 14 -9.09 7.59 12.50
N LEU A 15 -8.34 7.23 11.45
CA LEU A 15 -7.13 7.95 11.05
C LEU A 15 -7.46 9.38 10.61
N PRO A 16 -6.68 10.40 11.05
CA PRO A 16 -6.80 11.73 10.47
C PRO A 16 -6.35 11.67 9.00
N THR A 17 -7.05 12.38 8.11
CA THR A 17 -6.80 12.34 6.66
C THR A 17 -5.35 12.61 6.30
N TRP A 18 -4.68 13.55 6.97
CA TRP A 18 -3.27 13.83 6.69
C TRP A 18 -2.36 12.62 6.96
N LEU A 19 -2.61 11.87 8.05
CA LEU A 19 -1.81 10.70 8.39
C LEU A 19 -2.08 9.56 7.40
N MET A 20 -3.33 9.38 6.99
CA MET A 20 -3.70 8.44 5.93
C MET A 20 -2.88 8.72 4.66
N LEU A 21 -2.87 9.99 4.21
CA LEU A 21 -2.14 10.40 3.02
C LEU A 21 -0.63 10.22 3.18
N VAL A 22 -0.05 10.54 4.34
CA VAL A 22 1.38 10.31 4.61
C VAL A 22 1.73 8.82 4.53
N LEU A 23 0.93 7.94 5.15
CA LEU A 23 1.19 6.51 5.13
C LEU A 23 1.17 5.94 3.71
N VAL A 24 0.18 6.36 2.89
CA VAL A 24 0.10 5.97 1.48
C VAL A 24 1.28 6.54 0.70
N ALA A 25 1.57 7.83 0.86
CA ALA A 25 2.63 8.53 0.13
C ALA A 25 4.03 7.96 0.42
N LEU A 26 4.28 7.42 1.62
CA LEU A 26 5.55 6.78 1.95
C LEU A 26 5.87 5.57 1.06
N ALA A 27 4.84 4.86 0.56
CA ALA A 27 5.03 3.65 -0.23
C ALA A 27 5.16 3.92 -1.75
N VAL A 28 4.80 5.12 -2.22
CA VAL A 28 4.82 5.51 -3.64
C VAL A 28 6.24 5.65 -4.23
N PRO A 29 7.24 6.24 -3.53
CA PRO A 29 8.56 6.50 -4.11
C PRO A 29 9.24 5.26 -4.68
N ARG A 30 9.12 4.10 -4.02
CA ARG A 30 9.72 2.84 -4.50
C ARG A 30 9.22 2.51 -5.90
N THR A 31 7.91 2.51 -6.08
CA THR A 31 7.26 2.17 -7.36
C THR A 31 7.61 3.15 -8.46
N VAL A 32 7.66 4.46 -8.16
CA VAL A 32 8.05 5.48 -9.15
C VAL A 32 9.50 5.30 -9.57
N LEU A 33 10.41 5.09 -8.61
CA LEU A 33 11.84 4.94 -8.90
C LEU A 33 12.14 3.64 -9.67
N GLU A 34 11.44 2.56 -9.36
CA GLU A 34 11.54 1.28 -10.06
C GLU A 34 11.03 1.39 -11.49
N ASP A 35 9.84 1.95 -11.72
CA ASP A 35 9.27 2.11 -13.06
C ASP A 35 10.12 3.06 -13.94
N LEU A 36 10.81 4.04 -13.33
CA LEU A 36 11.75 4.90 -14.03
C LEU A 36 13.12 4.24 -14.30
N GLY A 37 13.38 3.05 -13.75
CA GLY A 37 14.66 2.37 -13.87
C GLY A 37 15.79 2.97 -13.03
N ILE A 38 15.46 3.87 -12.10
CA ILE A 38 16.46 4.50 -11.21
C ILE A 38 16.92 3.50 -10.15
N VAL A 39 16.01 2.61 -9.72
CA VAL A 39 16.29 1.56 -8.74
C VAL A 39 15.96 0.22 -9.37
N GLU A 40 16.98 -0.62 -9.53
CA GLU A 40 16.79 -1.98 -10.03
C GLU A 40 16.08 -2.86 -8.98
N PRO A 41 15.12 -3.71 -9.41
CA PRO A 41 14.52 -4.70 -8.53
C PRO A 41 15.59 -5.61 -7.93
N GLU A 42 15.57 -5.78 -6.61
CA GLU A 42 16.45 -6.70 -5.86
C GLU A 42 17.96 -6.43 -6.01
N GLY A 43 18.35 -5.33 -6.67
CA GLY A 43 19.74 -5.04 -7.01
C GLY A 43 20.54 -4.30 -5.92
N SER A 44 19.89 -3.82 -4.84
CA SER A 44 20.59 -3.01 -3.83
C SER A 44 19.92 -2.99 -2.44
N LEU A 45 20.70 -2.64 -1.41
CA LEU A 45 20.18 -2.33 -0.07
C LEU A 45 19.17 -1.17 -0.09
N PHE A 46 19.38 -0.20 -0.99
CA PHE A 46 18.50 0.95 -1.14
C PHE A 46 17.10 0.53 -1.63
N TYR A 47 17.03 -0.42 -2.55
CA TYR A 47 15.77 -1.03 -2.98
C TYR A 47 15.01 -1.66 -1.79
N TYR A 48 15.67 -2.49 -0.99
CA TYR A 48 15.03 -3.12 0.17
C TYR A 48 14.59 -2.10 1.22
N PHE A 49 15.37 -1.04 1.44
CA PHE A 49 14.98 0.06 2.31
C PHE A 49 13.67 0.70 1.83
N LEU A 50 13.60 1.09 0.56
CA LEU A 50 12.40 1.68 -0.04
C LEU A 50 11.20 0.72 -0.01
N ALA A 51 11.44 -0.59 -0.17
CA ALA A 51 10.39 -1.60 -0.18
C ALA A 51 9.84 -1.91 1.24
N LEU A 52 10.69 -1.92 2.27
CA LEU A 52 10.30 -2.41 3.61
C LEU A 52 9.90 -1.30 4.58
N VAL A 53 10.54 -0.12 4.50
CA VAL A 53 10.31 0.99 5.44
C VAL A 53 8.85 1.44 5.48
N PRO A 54 8.12 1.59 4.36
CA PRO A 54 6.71 2.00 4.40
C PRO A 54 5.86 1.04 5.24
N PHE A 55 6.02 -0.27 5.04
CA PHE A 55 5.28 -1.29 5.79
C PHE A 55 5.70 -1.36 7.26
N ALA A 56 6.98 -1.18 7.56
CA ALA A 56 7.46 -1.08 8.94
C ALA A 56 6.80 0.11 9.65
N VAL A 57 6.72 1.28 9.00
CA VAL A 57 6.03 2.46 9.54
C VAL A 57 4.54 2.16 9.75
N TRP A 58 3.87 1.51 8.80
CA TRP A 58 2.47 1.13 8.94
C TRP A 58 2.26 0.23 10.16
N LEU A 59 3.10 -0.80 10.34
CA LEU A 59 3.06 -1.70 11.49
C LEU A 59 3.31 -0.96 12.81
N VAL A 60 4.28 -0.05 12.86
CA VAL A 60 4.53 0.78 14.06
C VAL A 60 3.30 1.61 14.39
N VAL A 61 2.70 2.29 13.41
CA VAL A 61 1.47 3.07 13.64
C VAL A 61 0.32 2.16 14.08
N ALA A 62 0.15 0.99 13.47
CA ALA A 62 -0.87 0.00 13.82
C ALA A 62 -0.75 -0.47 15.27
N VAL A 63 0.48 -0.74 15.70
CA VAL A 63 0.76 -1.26 17.04
C VAL A 63 0.76 -0.16 18.09
N VAL A 64 1.17 1.07 17.78
CA VAL A 64 1.28 2.16 18.77
C VAL A 64 -0.04 2.91 18.93
N ARG A 65 -0.71 3.23 17.82
CA ARG A 65 -1.95 4.02 17.83
C ARG A 65 -3.09 3.23 18.47
N ARG A 66 -3.99 3.93 19.16
CA ARG A 66 -5.28 3.37 19.57
C ARG A 66 -6.35 3.83 18.58
N SER A 67 -7.17 2.89 18.16
CA SER A 67 -8.26 3.12 17.22
C SER A 67 -9.47 2.30 17.66
N ARG A 68 -10.68 2.81 17.41
CA ARG A 68 -11.92 2.05 17.56
C ARG A 68 -12.14 1.16 16.34
N ARG A 69 -11.47 1.45 15.22
CA ARG A 69 -11.58 0.73 13.95
C ARG A 69 -10.19 0.34 13.39
N PRO A 70 -9.34 -0.33 14.17
CA PRO A 70 -7.94 -0.57 13.79
C PRO A 70 -7.79 -1.38 12.50
N PHE A 71 -8.72 -2.30 12.21
CA PHE A 71 -8.75 -3.03 10.93
C PHE A 71 -9.01 -2.11 9.74
N LEU A 72 -10.11 -1.35 9.80
CA LEU A 72 -10.54 -0.50 8.68
C LEU A 72 -9.54 0.63 8.42
N ASP A 73 -8.86 1.12 9.46
CA ASP A 73 -7.78 2.10 9.32
C ASP A 73 -6.74 1.63 8.29
N PHE A 74 -6.19 0.42 8.45
CA PHE A 74 -5.13 -0.09 7.59
C PHE A 74 -5.62 -0.79 6.33
N LEU A 75 -6.84 -1.34 6.34
CA LEU A 75 -7.48 -1.79 5.11
C LEU A 75 -7.62 -0.62 4.12
N MET A 76 -8.05 0.56 4.59
CA MET A 76 -8.16 1.74 3.73
C MET A 76 -6.81 2.30 3.30
N VAL A 77 -5.78 2.25 4.16
CA VAL A 77 -4.40 2.56 3.74
C VAL A 77 -3.99 1.64 2.57
N GLY A 78 -4.24 0.33 2.69
CA GLY A 78 -3.94 -0.64 1.64
C GLY A 78 -4.73 -0.43 0.36
N VAL A 79 -6.02 -0.09 0.44
CA VAL A 79 -6.85 0.26 -0.73
C VAL A 79 -6.29 1.48 -1.45
N LEU A 80 -5.97 2.56 -0.72
CA LEU A 80 -5.41 3.75 -1.33
C LEU A 80 -4.02 3.51 -1.92
N TYR A 81 -3.21 2.67 -1.26
CA TYR A 81 -1.92 2.25 -1.79
C TYR A 81 -2.06 1.39 -3.06
N ALA A 82 -3.01 0.46 -3.09
CA ALA A 82 -3.36 -0.31 -4.28
C ALA A 82 -3.73 0.62 -5.45
N LEU A 83 -4.57 1.62 -5.19
CA LEU A 83 -4.94 2.61 -6.20
C LEU A 83 -3.73 3.45 -6.65
N SER A 84 -2.83 3.82 -5.74
CA SER A 84 -1.62 4.56 -6.11
C SER A 84 -0.65 3.72 -6.94
N LEU A 85 -0.50 2.42 -6.63
CA LEU A 85 0.30 1.48 -7.43
C LEU A 85 -0.25 1.38 -8.85
N VAL A 86 -1.56 1.15 -8.99
CA VAL A 86 -2.23 1.12 -10.30
C VAL A 86 -1.98 2.44 -11.03
N LEU A 87 -2.17 3.57 -10.37
CA LEU A 87 -1.97 4.88 -10.99
C LEU A 87 -0.54 5.06 -11.51
N VAL A 88 0.47 4.75 -10.70
CA VAL A 88 1.89 4.89 -11.09
C VAL A 88 2.20 4.01 -12.30
N HIS A 89 1.87 2.72 -12.24
CA HIS A 89 2.15 1.78 -13.32
C HIS A 89 1.41 2.11 -14.62
N GLN A 90 0.17 2.60 -14.54
CA GLN A 90 -0.59 2.96 -15.73
C GLN A 90 -0.12 4.29 -16.33
N VAL A 91 0.27 5.27 -15.50
CA VAL A 91 0.83 6.56 -15.96
C VAL A 91 2.22 6.38 -16.57
N LEU A 92 3.06 5.55 -15.95
CA LEU A 92 4.43 5.29 -16.41
C LEU A 92 4.51 4.14 -17.43
N TRP A 93 3.38 3.59 -17.88
CA TRP A 93 3.32 2.39 -18.73
C TRP A 93 4.29 2.41 -19.92
N ASN A 94 4.43 3.55 -20.60
CA ASN A 94 5.27 3.68 -21.80
C ASN A 94 6.63 4.34 -21.53
N VAL A 95 7.09 4.37 -20.27
CA VAL A 95 8.30 5.09 -19.86
C VAL A 95 9.42 4.13 -19.52
N GLY A 96 10.58 4.28 -20.18
CA GLY A 96 11.82 3.61 -19.77
C GLY A 96 11.66 2.09 -19.56
N PRO A 97 12.18 1.53 -18.47
CA PRO A 97 12.06 0.10 -18.18
C PRO A 97 10.77 -0.29 -17.42
N SER A 98 9.73 0.54 -17.44
CA SER A 98 8.47 0.28 -16.73
C SER A 98 7.72 -0.97 -17.24
N LEU A 99 6.61 -1.29 -16.57
CA LEU A 99 5.81 -2.49 -16.85
C LEU A 99 5.31 -2.63 -18.29
N GLY A 100 5.14 -1.55 -19.06
CA GLY A 100 4.73 -1.68 -20.46
C GLY A 100 5.86 -2.18 -21.37
N HIS A 101 7.12 -1.98 -21.00
CA HIS A 101 8.28 -2.50 -21.73
C HIS A 101 8.82 -3.80 -21.14
N ASN A 102 8.75 -3.96 -19.81
CA ASN A 102 9.21 -5.15 -19.10
C ASN A 102 8.08 -5.73 -18.22
N PRO A 103 6.97 -6.21 -18.81
CA PRO A 103 5.89 -6.80 -18.05
C PRO A 103 6.36 -8.09 -17.35
N PRO A 104 5.79 -8.44 -16.17
CA PRO A 104 6.09 -9.70 -15.50
C PRO A 104 5.74 -10.89 -16.40
N ALA A 105 6.54 -11.96 -16.35
CA ALA A 105 6.34 -13.14 -17.19
C ALA A 105 4.93 -13.75 -17.08
N GLY A 106 4.32 -13.73 -15.90
CA GLY A 106 2.94 -14.17 -15.70
C GLY A 106 1.90 -13.31 -16.43
N ALA A 107 2.15 -12.01 -16.59
CA ALA A 107 1.31 -11.10 -17.35
C ALA A 107 1.39 -11.38 -18.85
N VAL A 108 2.62 -11.62 -19.35
CA VAL A 108 2.85 -12.01 -20.75
C VAL A 108 2.15 -13.32 -21.06
N ALA A 109 2.38 -14.35 -20.25
CA ALA A 109 1.74 -15.66 -20.41
C ALA A 109 0.20 -15.59 -20.36
N PHE A 110 -0.36 -14.67 -19.56
CA PHE A 110 -1.79 -14.41 -19.57
C PHE A 110 -2.25 -13.72 -20.87
N ALA A 111 -1.54 -12.68 -21.31
CA ALA A 111 -1.86 -11.91 -22.51
C ALA A 111 -1.73 -12.72 -23.81
N ASP A 112 -0.85 -13.71 -23.85
CA ASP A 112 -0.67 -14.62 -24.99
C ASP A 112 -1.92 -15.43 -25.35
N ASN A 113 -2.90 -15.51 -24.43
CA ASN A 113 -4.20 -16.14 -24.70
C ASN A 113 -5.17 -15.24 -25.49
N PHE A 114 -4.76 -14.01 -25.81
CA PHE A 114 -5.59 -13.02 -26.49
C PHE A 114 -5.01 -12.67 -27.87
N SER A 115 -5.87 -12.25 -28.79
CA SER A 115 -5.41 -11.77 -30.10
C SER A 115 -4.61 -10.47 -29.96
N ALA A 116 -3.77 -10.16 -30.96
CA ALA A 116 -2.84 -9.03 -30.92
C ALA A 116 -3.50 -7.68 -30.54
N GLY A 117 -4.74 -7.44 -30.97
CA GLY A 117 -5.48 -6.21 -30.64
C GLY A 117 -5.88 -6.06 -29.16
N TRP A 118 -5.84 -7.14 -28.38
CA TRP A 118 -6.23 -7.16 -26.97
C TRP A 118 -5.07 -7.42 -26.01
N GLN A 119 -3.86 -7.69 -26.52
CA GLN A 119 -2.71 -8.02 -25.68
C GLN A 119 -2.35 -6.89 -24.70
N ASP A 120 -2.29 -5.63 -25.14
CA ASP A 120 -2.01 -4.50 -24.26
C ASP A 120 -3.07 -4.36 -23.15
N LEU A 121 -4.35 -4.53 -23.49
CA LEU A 121 -5.42 -4.49 -22.50
C LEU A 121 -5.30 -5.64 -21.49
N ALA A 122 -4.95 -6.85 -21.96
CA ALA A 122 -4.75 -8.01 -21.10
C ALA A 122 -3.56 -7.80 -20.14
N LEU A 123 -2.45 -7.26 -20.63
CA LEU A 123 -1.28 -6.90 -19.82
C LEU A 123 -1.62 -5.87 -18.75
N ARG A 124 -2.32 -4.79 -19.13
CA ARG A 124 -2.76 -3.75 -18.19
C ARG A 124 -3.74 -4.28 -17.16
N GLY A 125 -4.70 -5.09 -17.58
CA GLY A 125 -5.68 -5.72 -16.69
C GLY A 125 -5.01 -6.62 -15.66
N TYR A 126 -4.07 -7.46 -16.10
CA TYR A 126 -3.35 -8.39 -15.24
C TYR A 126 -2.45 -7.66 -14.22
N THR A 127 -1.64 -6.72 -14.68
CA THR A 127 -0.76 -5.91 -13.82
C THR A 127 -1.55 -5.03 -12.85
N THR A 128 -2.69 -4.48 -13.28
CA THR A 128 -3.65 -3.80 -12.40
C THR A 128 -4.16 -4.73 -11.32
N GLY A 129 -4.58 -5.95 -11.67
CA GLY A 129 -5.02 -6.96 -10.72
C GLY A 129 -3.96 -7.28 -9.67
N ILE A 130 -2.71 -7.46 -10.09
CA ILE A 130 -1.57 -7.68 -9.18
C ILE A 130 -1.36 -6.48 -8.25
N ALA A 131 -1.32 -5.26 -8.78
CA ALA A 131 -1.14 -4.05 -7.97
C ALA A 131 -2.24 -3.89 -6.91
N LEU A 132 -3.50 -4.18 -7.28
CA LEU A 132 -4.63 -4.19 -6.35
C LEU A 132 -4.45 -5.26 -5.26
N MET A 133 -4.08 -6.49 -5.64
CA MET A 133 -3.85 -7.57 -4.68
C MET A 133 -2.71 -7.25 -3.71
N ILE A 134 -1.61 -6.69 -4.19
CA ILE A 134 -0.48 -6.26 -3.35
C ILE A 134 -0.95 -5.20 -2.35
N GLY A 135 -1.55 -4.10 -2.82
CA GLY A 135 -1.90 -3.02 -1.91
C GLY A 135 -2.98 -3.40 -0.89
N VAL A 136 -4.06 -4.04 -1.34
CA VAL A 136 -5.14 -4.50 -0.44
C VAL A 136 -4.63 -5.60 0.49
N GLY A 137 -3.85 -6.54 -0.01
CA GLY A 137 -3.25 -7.62 0.77
C GLY A 137 -2.32 -7.10 1.88
N SER A 138 -1.45 -6.13 1.57
CA SER A 138 -0.62 -5.47 2.57
C SER A 138 -1.46 -4.76 3.64
N GLY A 139 -2.48 -4.00 3.24
CA GLY A 139 -3.38 -3.34 4.18
C GLY A 139 -4.15 -4.32 5.07
N LEU A 140 -4.59 -5.44 4.50
CA LEU A 140 -5.26 -6.53 5.23
C LEU A 140 -4.36 -7.10 6.32
N VAL A 141 -3.11 -7.45 5.97
CA VAL A 141 -2.12 -8.00 6.92
C VAL A 141 -1.88 -7.02 8.06
N VAL A 142 -1.62 -5.74 7.75
CA VAL A 142 -1.40 -4.73 8.79
C VAL A 142 -2.67 -4.50 9.63
N GLY A 143 -3.85 -4.52 9.01
CA GLY A 143 -5.14 -4.40 9.71
C GLY A 143 -5.38 -5.55 10.70
N ILE A 144 -4.99 -6.77 10.37
CA ILE A 144 -5.04 -7.93 11.28
C ILE A 144 -4.09 -7.72 12.46
N VAL A 145 -2.87 -7.25 12.22
CA VAL A 145 -1.91 -6.92 13.29
C VAL A 145 -2.46 -5.81 14.19
N ALA A 146 -3.04 -4.77 13.61
CA ALA A 146 -3.66 -3.66 14.33
C ALA A 146 -4.79 -4.14 15.25
N LEU A 147 -5.65 -5.04 14.76
CA LEU A 147 -6.70 -5.68 15.56
C LEU A 147 -6.12 -6.43 16.76
N GLY A 148 -5.12 -7.28 16.52
CA GLY A 148 -4.46 -8.05 17.58
C GLY A 148 -3.82 -7.15 18.65
N ALA A 149 -3.09 -6.12 18.22
CA ALA A 149 -2.46 -5.15 19.12
C ALA A 149 -3.51 -4.39 19.96
N ASN A 150 -4.62 -3.98 19.36
CA ASN A 150 -5.68 -3.26 20.06
C ASN A 150 -6.40 -4.15 21.09
N ALA A 151 -6.71 -5.41 20.72
CA ALA A 151 -7.31 -6.38 21.62
C ALA A 151 -6.40 -6.69 22.82
N TRP A 152 -5.10 -6.85 22.59
CA TRP A 152 -4.11 -7.09 23.64
C TRP A 152 -4.01 -5.92 24.62
N LYS A 153 -3.96 -4.69 24.12
CA LYS A 153 -3.95 -3.47 24.96
C LYS A 153 -5.23 -3.35 25.81
N SER A 154 -6.39 -3.67 25.25
CA SER A 154 -7.66 -3.65 25.97
C SER A 154 -7.64 -4.62 27.16
N LYS A 155 -7.26 -5.89 26.91
CA LYS A 155 -7.16 -6.92 27.95
C LYS A 155 -6.18 -6.55 29.06
N ARG A 156 -5.01 -5.98 28.73
CA ARG A 156 -4.03 -5.55 29.74
C ARG A 156 -4.59 -4.49 30.67
N ARG A 157 -5.37 -3.53 30.16
CA ARG A 157 -5.95 -2.45 30.97
C ARG A 157 -7.01 -2.97 31.93
N SER A 158 -7.84 -3.92 31.50
CA SER A 158 -8.83 -4.56 32.38
C SER A 158 -8.17 -5.30 33.54
N ARG A 159 -7.01 -5.94 33.32
CA ARG A 159 -6.25 -6.62 34.38
C ARG A 159 -5.64 -5.65 35.39
N VAL A 160 -5.08 -4.54 34.92
CA VAL A 160 -4.50 -3.51 35.81
C VAL A 160 -5.57 -2.83 36.66
N ASN A 161 -6.77 -2.60 36.13
CA ASN A 161 -7.85 -1.97 36.88
C ASN A 161 -8.55 -2.93 37.89
N ALA A 162 -8.29 -4.23 37.81
CA ALA A 162 -8.87 -5.25 38.68
C ALA A 162 -7.92 -5.69 39.81
N ALA A 163 -6.69 -5.19 39.82
CA ALA A 163 -5.67 -5.39 40.85
C ALA A 163 -5.55 -4.12 41.70
#